data_AF-A0A4S4B4W8-F1
#
_entry.id   AF-A0A4S4B4W8-F1
#
_cell.length_a   1.000
_cell.length_b   1.000
_cell.length_c   1.000
_cell.angle_alpha   90.00
_cell.angle_beta   90.00
_cell.angle_gamma   90.00
#
_symmetry.space_group_name_H-M   'P 1'
#
loop_
_entity.id
_entity.type
_entity.pdbx_description
1 polymer ?
#
loop_
_entity_poly.entity_id
_entity_poly.type
_entity_poly.pdbx_seq_one_letter_code
_entity_poly.pdbx_strand_id
1 'polypeptide(L)'
;MKGTLLLALATAGLLTHSSAWSAPAQDSIARGLMILHGERLIFSPCRERSYVQVEDESPGGETVAALRALGLAQDIPLYVELFGSAEGGALRMRGLNFAHTEARCPAPRHATGAWQAAGDSPAWRMNLVGEVMHLERAEQPALRTPIRVETAAAVHLRATDGSARQWTLEKKTCLKREQGFASGWSATGHIDGETLSGCAWKP
;
A
#
# COMPACT_ATOMS: atom_id res chain seq x y z
N MET A 1 -3.01 20.20 79.00
CA MET A 1 -4.04 20.91 78.19
C MET A 1 -3.41 21.33 76.87
N LYS A 2 -4.19 21.19 75.78
CA LYS A 2 -3.89 21.53 74.37
C LYS A 2 -3.13 20.44 73.59
N GLY A 3 -3.92 19.65 72.88
CA GLY A 3 -3.49 18.65 71.92
C GLY A 3 -3.14 19.25 70.56
N THR A 4 -2.34 18.50 69.82
CA THR A 4 -1.89 18.84 68.47
C THR A 4 -2.58 17.89 67.48
N LEU A 5 -3.43 18.46 66.63
CA LEU A 5 -4.07 17.80 65.51
C LEU A 5 -3.01 17.40 64.46
N LEU A 6 -2.96 16.13 64.06
CA LEU A 6 -2.31 15.71 62.82
C LEU A 6 -3.31 15.84 61.66
N LEU A 7 -2.97 16.66 60.68
CA LEU A 7 -3.69 16.82 59.42
C LEU A 7 -3.13 15.79 58.42
N ALA A 8 -3.92 14.78 58.05
CA ALA A 8 -3.57 13.84 56.98
C ALA A 8 -4.04 14.39 55.62
N LEU A 9 -3.11 14.83 54.78
CA LEU A 9 -3.38 15.18 53.39
C LEU A 9 -3.47 13.89 52.56
N ALA A 10 -4.67 13.57 52.08
CA ALA A 10 -4.90 12.53 51.09
C ALA A 10 -4.57 13.07 49.69
N THR A 11 -3.51 12.56 49.07
CA THR A 11 -3.17 12.83 47.67
C THR A 11 -4.02 11.94 46.75
N ALA A 12 -4.97 12.56 46.05
CA ALA A 12 -5.72 11.91 44.98
C ALA A 12 -4.82 11.73 43.75
N GLY A 13 -4.36 10.50 43.49
CA GLY A 13 -3.67 10.14 42.26
C GLY A 13 -4.65 10.07 41.09
N LEU A 14 -4.54 11.04 40.17
CA LEU A 14 -5.18 10.97 38.85
C LEU A 14 -4.51 9.85 38.04
N LEU A 15 -5.19 8.72 37.88
CA LEU A 15 -4.81 7.70 36.89
C LEU A 15 -5.19 8.22 35.50
N THR A 16 -4.26 8.90 34.83
CA THR A 16 -4.37 9.15 33.39
C THR A 16 -4.24 7.81 32.66
N HIS A 17 -5.37 7.28 32.18
CA HIS A 17 -5.38 6.22 31.17
C HIS A 17 -4.80 6.80 29.87
N SER A 18 -3.48 6.77 29.75
CA SER A 18 -2.84 6.88 28.45
C SER A 18 -3.11 5.56 27.73
N SER A 19 -4.05 5.57 26.80
CA SER A 19 -4.18 4.52 25.79
C SER A 19 -2.88 4.49 24.99
N ALA A 20 -1.92 3.69 25.46
CA ALA A 20 -0.72 3.39 24.73
C ALA A 20 -1.12 2.66 23.44
N TRP A 21 -0.97 3.34 22.32
CA TRP A 21 -1.02 2.73 21.00
C TRP A 21 0.10 1.69 20.92
N SER A 22 -0.29 0.42 20.82
CA SER A 22 0.62 -0.72 20.82
C SER A 22 1.22 -0.98 19.43
N ALA A 23 2.52 -1.34 19.45
CA ALA A 23 3.35 -1.93 18.39
C ALA A 23 3.72 -1.06 17.15
N PRO A 24 4.96 -1.16 16.65
CA PRO A 24 5.37 -0.49 15.42
C PRO A 24 4.55 -1.02 14.25
N ALA A 25 3.88 -0.12 13.53
CA ALA A 25 3.07 -0.49 12.38
C ALA A 25 3.96 -1.18 11.33
N GLN A 26 3.62 -2.43 10.97
CA GLN A 26 3.81 -2.87 9.58
C GLN A 26 3.29 -1.74 8.69
N ASP A 27 4.06 -1.28 7.70
CA ASP A 27 3.67 -0.19 6.81
C ASP A 27 2.21 -0.36 6.39
N SER A 28 1.32 0.40 7.06
CA SER A 28 -0.11 0.26 6.86
C SER A 28 -0.46 0.97 5.57
N ILE A 29 -1.40 0.39 4.82
CA ILE A 29 -1.83 0.95 3.55
C ILE A 29 -3.07 1.79 3.81
N ALA A 30 -2.90 3.11 3.76
CA ALA A 30 -4.01 4.06 3.78
C ALA A 30 -4.68 4.09 2.40
N ARG A 31 -6.01 3.89 2.34
CA ARG A 31 -6.78 3.84 1.09
C ARG A 31 -7.82 4.95 1.04
N GLY A 32 -7.82 5.73 -0.03
CA GLY A 32 -8.65 6.93 -0.11
C GLY A 32 -8.61 7.60 -1.48
N LEU A 33 -9.26 8.75 -1.53
CA LEU A 33 -9.16 9.67 -2.66
C LEU A 33 -8.13 10.74 -2.32
N MET A 34 -7.29 11.09 -3.28
CA MET A 34 -6.34 12.18 -3.16
C MET A 34 -6.63 13.26 -4.19
N ILE A 35 -6.65 14.51 -3.76
CA ILE A 35 -6.71 15.69 -4.62
C ILE A 35 -5.52 16.60 -4.33
N LEU A 36 -5.11 17.37 -5.34
CA LEU A 36 -4.29 18.56 -5.15
C LEU A 36 -5.24 19.76 -5.12
N HIS A 37 -5.21 20.54 -4.04
CA HIS A 37 -6.02 21.76 -3.90
C HIS A 37 -5.12 22.92 -3.49
N GLY A 38 -4.94 23.88 -4.39
CA GLY A 38 -3.86 24.86 -4.26
C GLY A 38 -2.51 24.13 -4.19
N GLU A 39 -1.72 24.39 -3.17
CA GLU A 39 -0.43 23.72 -2.98
C GLU A 39 -0.50 22.49 -2.06
N ARG A 40 -1.70 22.13 -1.59
CA ARG A 40 -1.88 21.09 -0.57
C ARG A 40 -2.42 19.81 -1.18
N LEU A 41 -1.84 18.69 -0.75
CA LEU A 41 -2.41 17.37 -0.99
C LEU A 41 -3.43 17.08 0.10
N ILE A 42 -4.65 16.76 -0.31
CA ILE A 42 -5.74 16.40 0.59
C ILE A 42 -6.13 14.96 0.33
N PHE A 43 -6.22 14.17 1.39
CA PHE A 43 -6.62 12.78 1.36
C PHE A 43 -7.93 12.57 2.11
N SER A 44 -8.87 11.91 1.46
CA SER A 44 -10.16 11.49 2.02
C SER A 44 -10.19 9.97 2.16
N PRO A 45 -10.10 9.41 3.38
CA PRO A 45 -10.11 7.97 3.59
C PRO A 45 -11.41 7.34 3.08
N CYS A 46 -11.34 6.17 2.48
CA CYS A 46 -12.50 5.55 1.81
C CYS A 46 -13.68 5.19 2.74
N ARG A 47 -13.44 5.02 4.05
CA ARG A 47 -14.44 4.55 5.02
C ARG A 47 -14.82 5.59 6.06
N GLU A 48 -14.24 6.78 5.97
CA GLU A 48 -14.42 7.84 6.95
C GLU A 48 -14.86 9.11 6.25
N ARG A 49 -15.73 9.88 6.91
CA ARG A 49 -16.16 11.19 6.41
C ARG A 49 -15.23 12.29 6.95
N SER A 50 -13.93 12.08 6.73
CA SER A 50 -12.85 12.95 7.19
C SER A 50 -11.93 13.30 6.02
N TYR A 51 -11.10 14.33 6.22
CA TYR A 51 -10.02 14.65 5.30
C TYR A 51 -8.80 15.06 6.12
N VAL A 52 -7.63 14.75 5.59
CA VAL A 52 -6.33 15.10 6.18
C VAL A 52 -5.42 15.65 5.12
N GLN A 53 -4.49 16.52 5.52
CA GLN A 53 -3.39 16.91 4.66
C GLN A 53 -2.41 15.74 4.53
N VAL A 54 -1.78 15.62 3.36
CA VAL A 54 -0.71 14.64 3.12
C VAL A 54 0.63 15.35 3.04
N GLU A 55 1.60 14.78 3.74
CA GLU A 55 3.01 15.14 3.65
C GLU A 55 3.76 14.02 2.94
N ASP A 56 4.47 14.35 1.86
CA ASP A 56 5.31 13.38 1.14
C ASP A 56 6.69 13.28 1.79
N GLU A 57 6.96 12.14 2.42
CA GLU A 57 8.23 11.79 3.04
C GLU A 57 9.01 10.76 2.19
N SER A 58 8.51 10.43 1.00
CA SER A 58 9.25 9.56 0.10
C SER A 58 10.53 10.24 -0.39
N PRO A 59 11.63 9.48 -0.61
CA PRO A 59 12.90 10.05 -1.02
C PRO A 59 12.76 10.96 -2.25
N GLY A 60 13.13 12.23 -2.10
CA GLY A 60 13.08 13.22 -3.18
C GLY A 60 11.66 13.56 -3.69
N GLY A 61 10.59 13.21 -2.97
CA GLY A 61 9.21 13.45 -3.38
C GLY A 61 8.75 12.56 -4.54
N GLU A 62 9.34 11.37 -4.68
CA GLU A 62 9.09 10.46 -5.79
C GLU A 62 7.62 9.99 -5.86
N THR A 63 6.93 9.90 -4.72
CA THR A 63 5.53 9.47 -4.68
C THR A 63 4.61 10.52 -5.30
N VAL A 64 4.76 11.79 -4.91
CA VAL A 64 4.02 12.88 -5.57
C VAL A 64 4.36 12.99 -7.04
N ALA A 65 5.63 12.82 -7.41
CA ALA A 65 6.04 12.82 -8.82
C ALA A 65 5.34 11.71 -9.62
N ALA A 66 5.24 10.50 -9.07
CA ALA A 66 4.53 9.37 -9.68
C ALA A 66 3.02 9.66 -9.84
N LEU A 67 2.39 10.23 -8.82
CA LEU A 67 0.97 10.58 -8.85
C LEU A 67 0.68 11.69 -9.86
N ARG A 68 1.54 12.71 -9.95
CA ARG A 68 1.44 13.75 -11.00
C ARG A 68 1.63 13.16 -12.40
N ALA A 69 2.58 12.24 -12.57
CA ALA A 69 2.80 11.56 -13.84
C ALA A 69 1.60 10.68 -14.24
N LEU A 70 0.85 10.14 -13.27
CA LEU A 70 -0.39 9.41 -13.49
C LEU A 70 -1.56 10.33 -13.88
N GLY A 71 -1.66 11.52 -13.28
CA GLY A 71 -2.71 12.48 -13.59
C GLY A 71 -3.19 13.34 -12.42
N LEU A 72 -2.52 13.32 -11.27
CA LEU A 72 -2.85 14.20 -10.14
C LEU A 72 -2.67 15.67 -10.55
N ALA A 73 -3.76 16.42 -10.51
CA ALA A 73 -3.81 17.85 -10.86
C ALA A 73 -4.83 18.58 -9.97
N GLN A 74 -4.94 19.90 -10.13
CA GLN A 74 -5.86 20.73 -9.33
C GLN A 74 -7.29 20.20 -9.41
N ASP A 75 -7.84 19.87 -8.25
CA ASP A 75 -9.22 19.39 -8.05
C ASP A 75 -9.60 18.15 -8.88
N ILE A 76 -8.62 17.43 -9.45
CA ILE A 76 -8.81 16.14 -10.14
C ILE A 76 -8.42 15.02 -9.16
N PRO A 77 -9.39 14.24 -8.66
CA PRO A 77 -9.09 13.19 -7.71
C PRO A 77 -8.45 11.96 -8.36
N LEU A 78 -7.59 11.30 -7.61
CA LEU A 78 -7.14 9.92 -7.87
C LEU A 78 -7.61 9.02 -6.74
N TYR A 79 -7.90 7.76 -7.05
CA TYR A 79 -7.87 6.72 -6.03
C TYR A 79 -6.41 6.41 -5.70
N VAL A 80 -6.06 6.35 -4.41
CA VAL A 80 -4.71 6.03 -3.97
C VAL A 80 -4.71 5.06 -2.79
N GLU A 81 -3.68 4.24 -2.78
CA GLU A 81 -3.26 3.37 -1.70
C GLU A 81 -1.81 3.72 -1.35
N LEU A 82 -1.59 4.18 -0.12
CA LEU A 82 -0.33 4.79 0.31
C LEU A 82 0.26 4.04 1.48
N PHE A 83 1.55 3.74 1.43
CA PHE A 83 2.30 3.35 2.61
C PHE A 83 2.55 4.60 3.45
N GLY A 84 2.15 4.59 4.71
CA GLY A 84 2.29 5.76 5.56
C GLY A 84 1.65 5.58 6.94
N SER A 85 1.59 6.67 7.69
CA SER A 85 0.95 6.69 9.00
C SER A 85 0.30 8.05 9.27
N ALA A 86 -0.81 8.03 10.01
CA ALA A 86 -1.41 9.26 10.53
C ALA A 86 -0.60 9.76 11.73
N GLU A 87 -0.10 10.98 11.66
CA GLU A 87 0.70 11.60 12.72
C GLU A 87 0.47 13.11 12.72
N GLY A 88 0.27 13.71 13.89
CA GLY A 88 0.11 15.17 14.01
C GLY A 88 -1.08 15.76 13.25
N GLY A 89 -2.10 14.96 12.93
CA GLY A 89 -3.26 15.39 12.13
C GLY A 89 -3.04 15.37 10.61
N ALA A 90 -1.90 14.88 10.13
CA ALA A 90 -1.59 14.66 8.72
C ALA A 90 -1.36 13.16 8.43
N LEU A 91 -1.46 12.79 7.16
CA LEU A 91 -0.96 11.51 6.67
C LEU A 91 0.48 11.71 6.17
N ARG A 92 1.44 11.12 6.89
CA ARG A 92 2.84 11.04 6.47
C ARG A 92 2.99 9.87 5.49
N MET A 93 3.07 10.20 4.21
CA MET A 93 3.16 9.24 3.10
C MET A 93 4.63 8.92 2.83
N ARG A 94 4.99 7.64 2.94
CA ARG A 94 6.36 7.15 2.71
C ARG A 94 6.53 6.46 1.36
N GLY A 95 5.44 6.12 0.68
CA GLY A 95 5.49 5.48 -0.62
C GLY A 95 4.12 5.19 -1.22
N LEU A 96 4.12 4.94 -2.53
CA LEU A 96 2.96 4.45 -3.27
C LEU A 96 2.80 2.94 -3.06
N ASN A 97 1.59 2.45 -2.82
CA ASN A 97 1.24 1.06 -3.09
C ASN A 97 0.60 0.94 -4.46
N PHE A 98 -0.51 1.67 -4.67
CA PHE A 98 -1.31 1.65 -5.90
C PHE A 98 -2.03 2.99 -6.07
N ALA A 99 -2.25 3.41 -7.31
CA ALA A 99 -3.10 4.56 -7.64
C ALA A 99 -3.82 4.32 -8.95
N HIS A 100 -5.02 4.88 -9.07
CA HIS A 100 -5.87 4.74 -10.24
C HIS A 100 -6.62 6.04 -10.55
N THR A 101 -6.79 6.34 -11.85
CA THR A 101 -7.48 7.53 -12.35
C THR A 101 -9.00 7.47 -12.17
N GLU A 102 -9.59 6.27 -12.14
CA GLU A 102 -10.96 6.09 -11.64
C GLU A 102 -11.00 6.36 -10.13
N ALA A 103 -11.32 7.60 -9.76
CA ALA A 103 -11.40 8.08 -8.39
C ALA A 103 -12.63 7.56 -7.64
N ARG A 104 -12.70 6.25 -7.46
CA ARG A 104 -13.77 5.58 -6.71
C ARG A 104 -13.14 4.67 -5.67
N CYS A 105 -13.59 4.81 -4.43
CA CYS A 105 -13.27 3.85 -3.40
C CYS A 105 -13.91 2.50 -3.72
N PRO A 106 -13.12 1.44 -3.96
CA PRO A 106 -13.67 0.12 -4.20
C PRO A 106 -14.40 -0.35 -2.94
N ALA A 107 -15.46 -1.15 -3.14
CA ALA A 107 -16.07 -1.88 -2.03
C ALA A 107 -15.00 -2.71 -1.32
N PRO A 108 -15.11 -2.94 0.01
CA PRO A 108 -14.23 -3.83 0.75
C PRO A 108 -14.06 -5.14 0.00
N ARG A 109 -12.91 -5.33 -0.65
CA ARG A 109 -12.58 -6.62 -1.22
C ARG A 109 -12.18 -7.48 -0.04
N HIS A 110 -12.75 -8.68 0.09
CA HIS A 110 -12.10 -9.77 0.80
C HIS A 110 -10.89 -10.18 -0.04
N ALA A 111 -9.93 -9.27 -0.25
CA ALA A 111 -8.77 -9.52 -1.06
C ALA A 111 -7.90 -10.53 -0.29
N THR A 112 -8.19 -11.80 -0.53
CA THR A 112 -7.38 -12.91 -0.08
C THR A 112 -6.17 -12.93 -0.99
N GLY A 113 -5.11 -12.21 -0.62
CA GLY A 113 -3.87 -12.32 -1.35
C GLY A 113 -2.76 -11.44 -0.80
N ALA A 114 -1.52 -11.92 -0.89
CA ALA A 114 -0.34 -11.19 -0.44
C ALA A 114 0.15 -10.17 -1.49
N TRP A 115 -0.08 -10.47 -2.78
CA TRP A 115 0.42 -9.68 -3.91
C TRP A 115 -0.49 -9.81 -5.14
N GLN A 116 -0.61 -8.72 -5.89
CA GLN A 116 -1.10 -8.71 -7.27
C GLN A 116 -0.02 -8.16 -8.20
N ALA A 117 -0.04 -8.59 -9.46
CA ALA A 117 0.76 -8.01 -10.51
C ALA A 117 0.08 -8.14 -11.88
N ALA A 118 0.41 -7.24 -12.81
CA ALA A 118 -0.11 -7.29 -14.17
C ALA A 118 0.85 -6.64 -15.17
N GLY A 119 0.81 -7.10 -16.42
CA GLY A 119 1.53 -6.52 -17.56
C GLY A 119 0.74 -6.68 -18.86
N ASP A 120 1.19 -5.99 -19.91
CA ASP A 120 0.39 -5.77 -21.13
C ASP A 120 1.06 -6.25 -22.43
N SER A 121 2.30 -6.73 -22.37
CA SER A 121 3.03 -7.19 -23.55
C SER A 121 3.91 -8.41 -23.22
N PRO A 122 3.36 -9.64 -23.29
CA PRO A 122 1.93 -9.96 -23.53
C PRO A 122 1.05 -9.57 -22.34
N ALA A 123 -0.27 -9.56 -22.52
CA ALA A 123 -1.20 -9.28 -21.42
C ALA A 123 -1.24 -10.45 -20.42
N TRP A 124 -1.03 -10.15 -19.14
CA TRP A 124 -1.04 -11.13 -18.06
C TRP A 124 -1.45 -10.52 -16.72
N ARG A 125 -1.97 -11.37 -15.83
CA ARG A 125 -2.34 -11.01 -14.46
C ARG A 125 -1.90 -12.11 -13.51
N MET A 126 -1.36 -11.72 -12.37
CA MET A 126 -0.92 -12.62 -11.30
C MET A 126 -1.56 -12.21 -9.98
N ASN A 127 -2.12 -13.18 -9.26
CA ASN A 127 -2.60 -13.02 -7.90
C ASN A 127 -1.96 -14.09 -7.02
N LEU A 128 -1.37 -13.69 -5.89
CA LEU A 128 -0.86 -14.62 -4.90
C LEU A 128 -1.87 -14.79 -3.77
N VAL A 129 -2.49 -15.96 -3.66
CA VAL A 129 -3.49 -16.30 -2.65
C VAL A 129 -2.93 -17.40 -1.73
N GLY A 130 -2.64 -17.06 -0.48
CA GLY A 130 -1.87 -17.96 0.39
C GLY A 130 -0.49 -18.24 -0.22
N GLU A 131 -0.14 -19.51 -0.36
CA GLU A 131 1.11 -19.98 -0.99
C GLU A 131 0.92 -20.43 -2.44
N VAL A 132 -0.20 -20.05 -3.08
CA VAL A 132 -0.48 -20.40 -4.48
C VAL A 132 -0.54 -19.15 -5.33
N MET A 133 0.32 -19.10 -6.33
CA MET A 133 0.28 -18.07 -7.35
C MET A 133 -0.64 -18.50 -8.49
N HIS A 134 -1.60 -17.64 -8.81
CA HIS A 134 -2.51 -17.77 -9.92
C HIS A 134 -2.05 -16.84 -11.03
N LEU A 135 -1.72 -17.37 -12.20
CA LEU A 135 -1.28 -16.61 -13.37
C LEU A 135 -2.26 -16.82 -14.52
N GLU A 136 -2.78 -15.73 -15.06
CA GLU A 136 -3.59 -15.68 -16.27
C GLU A 136 -2.77 -14.96 -17.35
N ARG A 137 -2.67 -15.56 -18.54
CA ARG A 137 -2.05 -14.96 -19.73
C ARG A 137 -3.06 -14.98 -20.86
N ALA A 138 -3.06 -13.95 -21.71
CA ALA A 138 -3.94 -13.90 -22.86
C ALA A 138 -3.81 -15.19 -23.71
N GLU A 139 -4.97 -15.78 -24.06
CA GLU A 139 -5.07 -16.96 -24.93
C GLU A 139 -4.36 -18.23 -24.40
N GLN A 140 -3.99 -18.27 -23.12
CA GLN A 140 -3.36 -19.43 -22.50
C GLN A 140 -4.18 -19.96 -21.31
N PRO A 141 -4.06 -21.26 -20.99
CA PRO A 141 -4.66 -21.81 -19.78
C PRO A 141 -4.15 -21.10 -18.52
N ALA A 142 -5.05 -20.84 -17.58
CA ALA A 142 -4.67 -20.31 -16.28
C ALA A 142 -3.76 -21.29 -15.54
N LEU A 143 -2.68 -20.78 -14.95
CA LEU A 143 -1.71 -21.55 -14.21
C LEU A 143 -1.85 -21.33 -12.72
N ARG A 144 -1.69 -22.41 -11.96
CA ARG A 144 -1.64 -22.40 -10.50
C ARG A 144 -0.33 -23.03 -10.08
N THR A 145 0.48 -22.27 -9.37
CA THR A 145 1.82 -22.69 -9.00
C THR A 145 1.98 -22.52 -7.49
N PRO A 146 2.19 -23.61 -6.74
CA PRO A 146 2.65 -23.52 -5.36
C PRO A 146 3.98 -22.78 -5.32
N ILE A 147 4.10 -21.80 -4.43
CA ILE A 147 5.28 -20.96 -4.31
C ILE A 147 5.79 -20.86 -2.87
N ARG A 148 7.09 -20.61 -2.74
CA ARG A 148 7.70 -20.06 -1.53
C ARG A 148 7.89 -18.56 -1.71
N VAL A 149 7.55 -17.80 -0.67
CA VAL A 149 7.77 -16.35 -0.61
C VAL A 149 9.02 -16.06 0.21
N GLU A 150 9.97 -15.33 -0.36
CA GLU A 150 11.18 -14.85 0.32
C GLU A 150 11.18 -13.32 0.27
N THR A 151 11.23 -12.65 1.43
CA THR A 151 11.20 -11.18 1.51
C THR A 151 12.54 -10.66 2.04
N ALA A 152 13.20 -9.82 1.23
CA ALA A 152 14.43 -9.11 1.58
C ALA A 152 14.33 -7.65 1.07
N ALA A 153 15.30 -7.18 0.28
CA ALA A 153 15.20 -5.90 -0.44
C ALA A 153 14.13 -5.94 -1.56
N ALA A 154 13.85 -7.14 -2.08
CA ALA A 154 12.78 -7.45 -3.02
C ALA A 154 11.96 -8.64 -2.47
N VAL A 155 10.81 -8.90 -3.09
CA VAL A 155 10.03 -10.11 -2.83
C VAL A 155 10.29 -11.11 -3.95
N HIS A 156 10.77 -12.29 -3.60
CA HIS A 156 10.97 -13.39 -4.53
C HIS A 156 9.89 -14.45 -4.33
N LEU A 157 9.23 -14.84 -5.41
CA LEU A 157 8.25 -15.92 -5.44
C LEU A 157 8.85 -17.06 -6.25
N ARG A 158 9.12 -18.21 -5.64
CA ARG A 158 9.76 -19.36 -6.30
C ARG A 158 8.84 -20.55 -6.28
N ALA A 159 8.64 -21.20 -7.43
CA ALA A 159 7.84 -22.40 -7.50
C ALA A 159 8.40 -23.54 -6.63
N THR A 160 7.52 -24.33 -6.03
CA THR A 160 7.87 -25.50 -5.20
C THR A 160 7.44 -26.83 -5.81
N ASP A 161 6.84 -26.79 -7.01
CA ASP A 161 6.36 -27.95 -7.78
C ASP A 161 7.42 -28.54 -8.72
N GLY A 162 8.67 -28.08 -8.64
CA GLY A 162 9.78 -28.49 -9.52
C GLY A 162 9.85 -27.73 -10.85
N SER A 163 8.89 -26.85 -11.16
CA SER A 163 9.00 -25.95 -12.30
C SER A 163 10.05 -24.85 -12.06
N ALA A 164 10.67 -24.34 -13.13
CA ALA A 164 11.64 -23.24 -13.05
C ALA A 164 10.98 -21.85 -12.91
N ARG A 165 9.70 -21.80 -12.52
CA ARG A 165 8.90 -20.57 -12.50
C ARG A 165 9.27 -19.70 -11.29
N GLN A 166 9.54 -18.42 -11.54
CA GLN A 166 9.90 -17.47 -10.49
C GLN A 166 9.48 -16.03 -10.81
N TRP A 167 9.17 -15.25 -9.77
CA TRP A 167 8.89 -13.82 -9.86
C TRP A 167 9.77 -13.04 -8.88
N THR A 168 10.11 -11.83 -9.27
CA THR A 168 10.74 -10.83 -8.41
C THR A 168 9.88 -9.58 -8.42
N LEU A 169 9.52 -9.08 -7.24
CA LEU A 169 8.80 -7.83 -7.04
C LEU A 169 9.73 -6.83 -6.34
N GLU A 170 9.98 -5.70 -6.97
CA GLU A 170 10.95 -4.70 -6.50
C GLU A 170 10.24 -3.40 -6.12
N LYS A 171 10.71 -2.73 -5.06
CA LYS A 171 10.26 -1.38 -4.70
C LYS A 171 10.75 -0.39 -5.75
N LYS A 172 9.95 -0.24 -6.81
CA LYS A 172 10.21 0.62 -7.94
C LYS A 172 8.88 1.05 -8.52
N THR A 173 8.67 2.37 -8.60
CA THR A 173 7.48 2.95 -9.21
C THR A 173 7.28 2.39 -10.62
N CYS A 174 6.08 1.90 -10.86
CA CYS A 174 5.64 1.34 -12.13
C CYS A 174 4.42 2.11 -12.62
N LEU A 175 4.55 2.77 -13.77
CA LEU A 175 3.51 3.64 -14.33
C LEU A 175 2.89 3.02 -15.59
N LYS A 176 1.57 2.93 -15.60
CA LYS A 176 0.75 2.38 -16.68
C LYS A 176 -0.32 3.40 -17.07
N ARG A 177 0.16 4.52 -17.64
CA ARG A 177 -0.68 5.69 -17.95
C ARG A 177 -1.85 5.35 -18.87
N GLU A 178 -1.60 4.57 -19.92
CA GLU A 178 -2.64 4.16 -20.87
C GLU A 178 -3.71 3.27 -20.22
N GLN A 179 -3.35 2.55 -19.14
CA GLN A 179 -4.26 1.76 -18.33
C GLN A 179 -4.79 2.53 -17.10
N GLY A 180 -4.42 3.81 -16.96
CA GLY A 180 -4.92 4.69 -15.91
C GLY A 180 -4.45 4.34 -14.50
N PHE A 181 -3.33 3.62 -14.32
CA PHE A 181 -2.83 3.26 -12.99
C PHE A 181 -1.31 3.41 -12.81
N ALA A 182 -0.90 3.49 -11.54
CA ALA A 182 0.49 3.40 -11.13
C ALA A 182 0.59 2.53 -9.86
N SER A 183 1.75 1.93 -9.62
CA SER A 183 2.03 1.22 -8.37
C SER A 183 3.45 1.50 -7.89
N GLY A 184 3.71 1.24 -6.60
CA GLY A 184 5.05 1.40 -6.04
C GLY A 184 5.99 0.21 -6.26
N TRP A 185 5.53 -0.82 -6.97
CA TRP A 185 6.32 -2.02 -7.22
C TRP A 185 6.31 -2.41 -8.70
N SER A 186 7.46 -2.87 -9.20
CA SER A 186 7.56 -3.55 -10.48
C SER A 186 7.60 -5.05 -10.28
N ALA A 187 7.17 -5.80 -11.29
CA ALA A 187 7.18 -7.25 -11.31
C ALA A 187 7.95 -7.77 -12.54
N THR A 188 8.83 -8.75 -12.30
CA THR A 188 9.49 -9.52 -13.36
C THR A 188 9.30 -11.01 -13.09
N GLY A 189 8.64 -11.71 -13.99
CA GLY A 189 8.39 -13.15 -13.94
C GLY A 189 9.19 -13.90 -15.01
N HIS A 190 9.61 -15.12 -14.70
CA HIS A 190 10.21 -16.05 -15.66
C HIS A 190 9.36 -17.32 -15.69
N ILE A 191 8.83 -17.66 -16.87
CA ILE A 191 7.94 -18.78 -17.07
C ILE A 191 8.19 -19.45 -18.41
N ASP A 192 8.49 -20.76 -18.40
CA ASP A 192 8.65 -21.58 -19.62
C ASP A 192 9.63 -20.96 -20.66
N GLY A 193 10.67 -20.25 -20.19
CA GLY A 193 11.65 -19.57 -21.03
C GLY A 193 11.27 -18.13 -21.45
N GLU A 194 10.09 -17.65 -21.08
CA GLU A 194 9.61 -16.29 -21.33
C GLU A 194 9.82 -15.39 -20.10
N THR A 195 10.20 -14.13 -20.34
CA THR A 195 10.25 -13.09 -19.31
C THR A 195 9.02 -12.19 -19.43
N LEU A 196 8.29 -12.06 -18.33
CA LEU A 196 7.13 -11.18 -18.20
C LEU A 196 7.51 -9.98 -17.34
N SER A 197 7.16 -8.77 -17.78
CA SER A 197 7.36 -7.54 -17.02
C SER A 197 6.06 -6.79 -16.80
N GLY A 198 5.92 -6.17 -15.63
CA GLY A 198 4.69 -5.52 -15.23
C GLY A 198 4.81 -4.71 -13.94
N CYS A 199 3.66 -4.31 -13.42
CA CYS A 199 3.52 -3.62 -12.15
C CYS A 199 2.95 -4.54 -11.09
N ALA A 200 3.35 -4.36 -9.83
CA ALA A 200 2.84 -5.09 -8.68
C ALA A 200 2.34 -4.15 -7.59
N TRP A 201 1.46 -4.67 -6.73
CA TRP A 201 0.96 -3.97 -5.55
C TRP A 201 0.43 -4.98 -4.52
N LYS A 202 0.32 -4.54 -3.27
CA LYS A 202 -0.37 -5.31 -2.22
C LYS A 202 -1.88 -5.00 -2.29
N PRO A 203 -2.77 -6.00 -2.22
CA PRO A 203 -4.21 -5.75 -2.39
C PRO A 203 -4.96 -5.36 -1.10
#